data_AF-A0A498Q345-F1
#
_entry.id   AF-A0A498Q345-F1
#
_cell.length_a   1.000
_cell.length_b   1.000
_cell.length_c   1.000
_cell.angle_alpha   90.00
_cell.angle_beta   90.00
_cell.angle_gamma   90.00
#
_symmetry.space_group_name_H-M   'P 1'
#
loop_
_entity.id
_entity.type
_entity.pdbx_description
1 polymer ?
#
loop_
_entity_poly.entity_id
_entity_poly.type
_entity_poly.pdbx_seq_one_letter_code
_entity_poly.pdbx_strand_id
1 'polypeptide(L)' 'MHLAKEREVAEVLGIPDTVTQAALFPVAYTVGTEFRPAARPPVETITYWDTWHQPAGES' A
#
# COMPACT_ATOMS: atom_id res chain seq x y z
N MET A 1 -9.76 -1.06 -3.34
CA MET A 1 -11.06 -0.52 -3.79
C MET A 1 -10.91 0.40 -5.01
N HIS A 2 -9.99 1.37 -5.06
CA HIS A 2 -9.85 2.24 -6.26
C HIS A 2 -9.44 1.48 -7.54
N LEU A 3 -8.50 0.52 -7.46
CA LEU A 3 -8.07 -0.26 -8.63
C LEU A 3 -9.19 -1.09 -9.28
N ALA A 4 -10.18 -1.54 -8.50
CA ALA A 4 -11.35 -2.24 -9.06
C ALA A 4 -12.21 -1.32 -9.96
N LYS A 5 -12.01 -0.01 -9.87
CA LYS A 5 -12.69 1.05 -10.60
C LYS A 5 -11.73 1.87 -11.47
N GLU A 6 -10.52 1.37 -11.71
CA GLU A 6 -9.45 2.08 -12.40
C GLU A 6 -9.90 2.67 -13.74
N ARG A 7 -10.60 1.88 -14.58
CA ARG A 7 -11.09 2.32 -15.90
C ARG A 7 -12.06 3.50 -15.84
N GLU A 8 -13.07 3.40 -14.97
CA GLU A 8 -14.05 4.48 -14.77
C GLU A 8 -13.35 5.75 -14.28
N VAL A 9 -12.34 5.62 -13.40
CA VAL A 9 -11.53 6.76 -12.93
C VAL A 9 -10.65 7.33 -14.04
N ALA A 10 -10.06 6.48 -14.89
CA ALA A 10 -9.23 6.91 -16.01
C ALA A 10 -10.02 7.74 -17.02
N GLU A 11 -11.25 7.31 -17.36
CA GLU A 11 -12.15 8.04 -18.25
C GLU A 11 -12.49 9.43 -17.70
N VAL A 12 -12.85 9.51 -16.41
CA VAL A 12 -13.19 10.79 -15.76
C VAL A 12 -12.01 11.75 -15.69
N LEU A 13 -10.81 11.23 -15.44
CA LEU A 13 -9.59 12.04 -15.28
C LEU A 13 -8.82 12.25 -16.60
N GLY A 14 -9.23 11.61 -17.70
CA GLY A 14 -8.53 11.66 -18.98
C GLY A 14 -7.15 11.02 -18.95
N ILE A 15 -6.98 9.94 -18.17
CA ILE A 15 -5.71 9.21 -18.07
C ILE A 15 -5.49 8.43 -19.39
N PRO A 16 -4.34 8.61 -20.08
CA PRO A 16 -4.04 7.85 -21.29
C PRO A 16 -3.84 6.36 -21.04
N ASP A 17 -4.12 5.52 -22.04
CA ASP A 17 -3.93 4.06 -21.97
C ASP A 17 -2.48 3.63 -21.69
N THR A 18 -1.52 4.52 -21.90
CA THR A 18 -0.08 4.30 -21.65
C THR A 18 0.32 4.52 -20.18
N VAL A 19 -0.63 4.90 -19.31
CA VAL A 19 -0.39 5.23 -17.90
C VAL A 19 -1.18 4.28 -17.01
N THR A 20 -0.51 3.71 -15.99
CA THR A 20 -1.14 2.83 -14.99
C THR A 20 -1.36 3.57 -13.68
N GLN A 21 -2.56 3.43 -13.09
CA GLN A 21 -2.83 3.97 -11.76
C GLN A 21 -2.18 3.08 -10.71
N ALA A 22 -1.22 3.61 -9.95
CA ALA A 22 -0.50 2.84 -8.93
C ALA A 22 -1.18 2.90 -7.55
N ALA A 23 -1.69 4.09 -7.18
CA ALA A 23 -2.30 4.32 -5.87
C ALA A 23 -3.26 5.52 -5.91
N LEU A 24 -4.21 5.52 -4.97
CA LEU A 24 -5.08 6.63 -4.66
C LEU A 24 -4.99 6.93 -3.16
N PHE A 25 -4.60 8.16 -2.81
CA PHE A 25 -4.48 8.60 -1.43
C PHE A 25 -5.58 9.62 -1.11
N PRO A 26 -6.61 9.26 -0.32
CA PRO A 26 -7.58 10.23 0.16
C PRO A 26 -6.93 11.16 1.19
N VAL A 27 -7.22 12.46 1.10
CA VAL A 27 -6.77 13.47 2.05
C VAL A 27 -7.98 14.23 2.57
N ALA A 28 -8.12 14.33 3.88
CA ALA A 28 -9.21 15.05 4.55
C ALA A 28 -8.82 15.41 5.99
N TYR A 29 -9.55 16.35 6.60
CA TYR A 29 -9.54 16.54 8.04
C TYR A 29 -10.34 15.42 8.71
N THR A 30 -9.81 14.84 9.79
CA THR A 30 -10.48 13.74 10.49
C THR A 30 -11.63 14.25 11.36
N VAL A 31 -12.70 13.46 11.43
CA VAL A 31 -13.76 13.63 12.42
C VAL A 31 -13.59 12.50 13.43
N GLY A 32 -13.04 12.82 14.61
CA GLY A 32 -12.63 11.82 15.61
C GLY A 32 -11.13 11.48 15.55
N THR A 33 -10.69 10.69 16.52
CA THR A 33 -9.27 10.33 16.77
C THR A 33 -9.06 8.85 17.11
N GLU A 34 -10.08 8.01 16.92
CA GLU A 34 -10.12 6.59 17.31
C GLU A 34 -9.37 5.66 16.34
N PHE A 35 -8.49 6.23 15.51
CA PHE A 35 -7.63 5.48 14.61
C PHE A 35 -6.70 4.58 15.43
N ARG A 36 -6.60 3.31 15.02
CA ARG A 36 -5.66 2.36 15.61
C ARG A 36 -4.57 2.05 14.60
N PRO A 37 -3.30 1.92 15.04
CA PRO A 37 -2.24 1.42 14.18
C PRO A 37 -2.67 0.09 13.54
N ALA A 38 -2.42 -0.06 12.25
CA ALA A 38 -2.61 -1.34 11.60
C ALA A 38 -1.61 -2.35 12.15
N ALA A 39 -2.05 -3.60 12.34
CA ALA A 39 -1.17 -4.68 12.76
C ALA A 39 0.01 -4.81 11.79
N ARG A 40 1.21 -4.99 12.34
CA ARG A 40 2.44 -5.26 11.58
C ARG A 40 2.96 -6.63 12.01
N PRO A 41 3.43 -7.47 11.08
CA PRO A 41 4.06 -8.72 11.46
C PRO A 41 5.41 -8.46 12.15
N PRO A 42 5.94 -9.42 12.93
CA PRO A 42 7.27 -9.31 13.53
C PRO A 42 8.36 -9.09 12.48
N VAL A 43 9.40 -8.32 12.81
CA VAL A 43 10.41 -7.83 11.85
C VAL A 43 11.21 -8.96 11.21
N GLU A 44 11.48 -10.01 11.99
CA GLU A 44 12.14 -11.25 11.61
C GLU A 44 11.40 -12.02 10.50
N THR A 45 10.11 -11.74 10.29
CA THR A 45 9.31 -12.38 9.22
C THR A 45 9.42 -11.68 7.87
N ILE A 46 9.94 -10.45 7.82
CA ILE A 46 10.03 -9.62 6.61
C ILE A 46 11.44 -9.12 6.32
N THR A 47 12.37 -9.29 7.26
CA THR A 47 13.76 -8.82 7.16
C THR A 47 14.70 -9.99 7.01
N TYR A 48 15.53 -9.94 5.97
CA TYR A 48 16.47 -11.00 5.64
C TYR A 48 17.89 -10.43 5.56
N TRP A 49 18.87 -11.18 6.05
CA TRP A 49 20.28 -10.80 6.01
C TRP A 49 21.03 -11.64 4.98
N ASP A 50 21.78 -10.96 4.10
CA ASP A 50 22.57 -11.50 2.97
C ASP A 50 21.79 -12.25 1.88
N THR A 51 20.80 -13.08 2.25
CA THR A 51 20.08 -13.98 1.35
C THR A 51 18.56 -13.86 1.54
N TRP A 52 17.82 -13.89 0.44
CA TRP A 52 16.35 -13.92 0.47
C TRP A 52 15.84 -15.11 1.28
N HIS A 53 14.79 -14.88 2.08
CA HIS A 53 14.18 -15.92 2.93
C HIS A 53 15.07 -16.47 4.05
N GLN A 54 16.21 -15.83 4.35
CA GLN A 54 17.05 -16.13 5.50
C GLN A 54 16.86 -15.08 6.61
N PRO A 55 16.11 -15.38 7.69
CA PRO A 55 15.80 -14.40 8.73
C PRO A 55 17.04 -13.82 9.39
N ALA A 56 17.04 -12.51 9.61
CA ALA A 56 18.06 -11.87 10.43
C ALA A 56 17.73 -12.15 11.92
N GLY A 57 18.42 -13.11 12.55
CA GLY A 57 18.18 -13.40 13.96
C GLY A 57 18.59 -14.78 14.48
N GLU A 58 19.00 -15.71 13.63
CA GLU A 58 19.59 -16.97 14.07
C GLU A 58 21.12 -16.78 14.22
N SER A 59 21.56 -16.60 15.47
CA SER A 59 22.96 -16.74 15.90
C SER A 59 23.05 -17.83 16.96
#